data_AF-B3DT15-F1
#
_entry.id   AF-B3DT15-F1
#
_cell.length_a   1.000
_cell.length_b   1.000
_cell.length_c   1.000
_cell.angle_alpha   90.00
_cell.angle_beta   90.00
_cell.angle_gamma   90.00
#
_symmetry.space_group_name_H-M   'P 1'
#
loop_
_entity.id
_entity.type
_entity.pdbx_description
1 polymer ?
#
loop_
_entity_poly.entity_id
_entity_poly.type
_entity_poly.pdbx_seq_one_letter_code
_entity_poly.pdbx_strand_id
1 'polypeptide(L)'
;MPSHARTVTRTTHRVRNALLVVLLLLVVCAAAAGFSGFKLYKSAMSAKAHLNNVVNAAKVIKDGSTDDMVKALSDVSYIQKEAAAAKQDVSGGLWTLAEKMPVVGGDVKTARTAIGTIDDFAQTTLPQLGKVVTTLTGASLSSGDGQLNMEPIIAAAQQLATVDQSVQSQARTIQDLPDAKLGVVNNALQNGKTQMAALAQVTENLSGMLNMLPNFLGANGARNYVLLAQTNSEIRGTGGLIGSAGSFSADNGKIAVGEFHADAEFPSNAALDDVNQDGDGTLYSGLYFGQVIHNLSSTPDFPRVASMAQKFWQAAPFGGSSDGVMSLDPVALQAMIGATGDVTLSDGRVLNGSNTAEFLLNGAYKELTPSAQDQYFSETAAQAVAHLFSDMNTQKLMTVAKTMLRMAEQRHLYFWSFHEEDQAVLRSAGVTGEITNDAKNPVTGVYSNEMQASKMDWYIQRKSTVKRTGDNTYHVTYSFTNTLQPGEAGSLPEYITANAKGGVAVNRVVIYTPAGGEVSNVSASNGSSFAQVQAKDHMTYMDDISLAPQDTVTIEYDVTTAAGSANLKLDQTPTIGDPAITYEY
;
A
#
# COMPACT_ATOMS: atom_id res chain seq x y z
N MET A 1 -62.11 -61.55 -70.51
CA MET A 1 -60.97 -61.09 -69.68
C MET A 1 -59.98 -60.38 -70.58
N PRO A 2 -59.72 -59.08 -70.36
CA PRO A 2 -58.37 -58.56 -70.55
C PRO A 2 -57.85 -57.82 -69.31
N SER A 3 -56.54 -57.95 -69.17
CA SER A 3 -55.67 -57.68 -68.03
C SER A 3 -55.45 -56.21 -67.69
N HIS A 4 -55.38 -55.93 -66.39
CA HIS A 4 -54.92 -54.68 -65.80
C HIS A 4 -53.51 -54.28 -66.25
N ALA A 5 -53.35 -53.12 -66.88
CA ALA A 5 -52.07 -52.44 -66.99
C ALA A 5 -51.87 -51.54 -65.76
N ARG A 6 -50.94 -51.94 -64.88
CA ARG A 6 -50.48 -51.18 -63.72
C ARG A 6 -49.66 -49.98 -64.20
N THR A 7 -50.11 -48.76 -63.88
CA THR A 7 -49.31 -47.54 -64.02
C THR A 7 -48.21 -47.55 -62.95
N VAL A 8 -46.95 -47.78 -63.35
CA VAL A 8 -45.79 -47.62 -62.46
C VAL A 8 -45.40 -46.14 -62.46
N THR A 9 -45.71 -45.43 -61.38
CA THR A 9 -45.21 -44.07 -61.14
C THR A 9 -43.69 -44.08 -60.97
N ARG A 10 -42.95 -43.50 -61.93
CA ARG A 10 -41.52 -43.19 -61.79
C ARG A 10 -41.32 -42.07 -60.76
N THR A 11 -41.01 -42.41 -59.51
CA THR A 11 -40.66 -41.44 -58.46
C THR A 11 -39.18 -41.04 -58.51
N THR A 12 -38.93 -39.86 -59.09
CA THR A 12 -37.89 -38.85 -58.76
C THR A 12 -36.53 -39.29 -58.18
N HIS A 13 -35.63 -39.83 -59.01
CA HIS A 13 -34.18 -39.93 -58.67
C HIS A 13 -33.48 -38.56 -58.51
N ARG A 14 -34.03 -37.49 -59.11
CA ARG A 14 -33.46 -36.13 -59.02
C ARG A 14 -33.58 -35.52 -57.62
N VAL A 15 -34.68 -35.76 -56.90
CA VAL A 15 -34.89 -35.24 -55.54
C VAL A 15 -33.98 -35.96 -54.54
N ARG A 16 -33.84 -37.28 -54.66
CA ARG A 16 -32.91 -38.07 -53.82
C ARG A 16 -31.45 -37.65 -54.02
N ASN A 17 -31.02 -37.45 -55.27
CA ASN A 17 -29.65 -37.04 -55.56
C ASN A 17 -29.39 -35.58 -55.14
N ALA A 18 -30.37 -34.69 -55.27
CA ALA A 18 -30.28 -33.32 -54.74
C ALA A 18 -30.19 -33.30 -53.20
N LEU A 19 -30.98 -34.12 -52.50
CA LEU A 19 -30.92 -34.27 -51.05
C LEU A 19 -29.57 -34.84 -50.58
N LEU A 20 -29.00 -35.82 -51.29
CA LEU A 20 -27.68 -36.37 -50.98
C LEU A 20 -26.55 -35.35 -51.20
N VAL A 21 -26.64 -34.51 -52.25
CA VAL A 21 -25.69 -33.42 -52.49
C VAL A 21 -25.81 -32.34 -51.41
N VAL A 22 -27.03 -31.97 -51.02
CA VAL A 22 -27.27 -31.02 -49.91
C VAL A 22 -26.74 -31.58 -48.59
N LEU A 23 -26.98 -32.86 -48.29
CA LEU A 23 -26.48 -33.51 -47.07
C LEU A 23 -24.94 -33.57 -47.06
N LEU A 24 -24.31 -33.87 -48.20
CA LEU A 24 -22.86 -33.92 -48.33
C LEU A 24 -22.22 -32.53 -48.20
N LEU A 25 -22.85 -31.49 -48.75
CA LEU A 25 -22.45 -30.09 -48.55
C LEU A 25 -22.57 -29.67 -47.08
N LEU A 26 -23.63 -30.08 -46.38
CA LEU A 26 -23.79 -29.81 -44.94
C LEU A 26 -22.72 -30.51 -44.10
N VAL A 27 -22.35 -31.75 -44.42
CA VAL A 27 -21.27 -32.49 -43.73
C VAL A 27 -19.91 -31.85 -43.97
N VAL A 28 -19.61 -31.42 -45.20
CA VAL A 28 -18.37 -30.69 -45.53
C VAL A 28 -18.31 -29.34 -44.81
N CYS A 29 -19.43 -28.62 -44.75
CA CYS A 29 -19.52 -27.37 -43.98
C CYS A 29 -19.33 -27.61 -42.47
N ALA A 30 -19.90 -28.69 -41.91
CA ALA A 30 -19.73 -29.05 -40.52
C ALA A 30 -18.28 -29.47 -40.19
N ALA A 31 -17.63 -30.24 -41.08
CA ALA A 31 -16.23 -30.62 -40.92
C ALA A 31 -15.28 -29.41 -41.06
N ALA A 32 -15.54 -28.52 -42.01
CA ALA A 32 -14.81 -27.26 -42.16
C ALA A 32 -15.01 -26.32 -40.96
N ALA A 33 -16.23 -26.25 -40.42
CA ALA A 33 -16.52 -25.52 -39.19
C ALA A 33 -15.82 -26.15 -37.97
N GLY A 34 -15.81 -27.47 -37.84
CA GLY A 34 -15.10 -28.19 -36.78
C GLY A 34 -13.59 -28.02 -36.85
N PHE A 35 -12.99 -28.11 -38.04
CA PHE A 35 -11.56 -27.86 -38.25
C PHE A 35 -11.18 -26.40 -38.01
N SER A 36 -12.00 -25.46 -38.48
CA SER A 36 -11.81 -24.02 -38.23
C SER A 36 -11.95 -23.71 -36.74
N GLY A 37 -12.93 -24.31 -36.06
CA GLY A 37 -13.11 -24.22 -34.61
C GLY A 37 -11.93 -24.79 -33.82
N PHE A 38 -11.40 -25.95 -34.23
CA PHE A 38 -10.20 -26.53 -33.63
C PHE A 38 -8.96 -25.63 -33.82
N LYS A 39 -8.77 -25.05 -35.01
CA LYS A 39 -7.70 -24.08 -35.28
C LYS A 39 -7.83 -22.81 -34.43
N LEU A 40 -9.04 -22.25 -34.32
CA LEU A 40 -9.33 -21.10 -33.45
C LEU A 40 -9.07 -21.42 -31.99
N TYR A 41 -9.49 -22.59 -31.50
CA TYR A 41 -9.22 -23.03 -30.13
C TYR A 41 -7.72 -23.15 -29.84
N LYS A 42 -6.97 -23.81 -30.74
CA LYS A 42 -5.53 -23.98 -30.57
C LYS A 42 -4.79 -22.64 -30.54
N SER A 43 -5.12 -21.71 -31.44
CA SER A 43 -4.46 -20.40 -31.43
C SER A 43 -4.94 -19.51 -30.28
N ALA A 44 -6.17 -19.66 -29.79
CA ALA A 44 -6.62 -19.00 -28.55
C ALA A 44 -5.83 -19.48 -27.32
N MET A 45 -5.58 -20.79 -27.22
CA MET A 45 -4.77 -21.37 -26.14
C MET A 45 -3.30 -20.96 -26.23
N SER A 46 -2.77 -20.84 -27.46
CA SER A 46 -1.41 -20.33 -27.72
C SER A 46 -1.30 -18.85 -27.31
N ALA A 47 -2.23 -18.00 -27.74
CA ALA A 47 -2.29 -16.60 -27.33
C ALA A 47 -2.40 -16.45 -25.81
N LYS A 48 -3.20 -17.28 -25.14
CA LYS A 48 -3.29 -17.32 -23.67
C LYS A 48 -1.93 -17.67 -23.02
N ALA A 49 -1.20 -18.63 -23.57
CA ALA A 49 0.12 -19.00 -23.06
C ALA A 49 1.12 -17.83 -23.17
N HIS A 50 1.14 -17.15 -24.32
CA HIS A 50 1.95 -15.96 -24.52
C HIS A 50 1.57 -14.81 -23.56
N LEU A 51 0.28 -14.54 -23.37
CA LEU A 51 -0.16 -13.54 -22.37
C LEU A 51 0.23 -13.92 -20.94
N ASN A 52 0.18 -15.20 -20.57
CA ASN A 52 0.65 -15.64 -19.26
C ASN A 52 2.15 -15.39 -19.09
N ASN A 53 2.96 -15.55 -20.13
CA ASN A 53 4.38 -15.21 -20.11
C ASN A 53 4.59 -13.69 -19.91
N VAL A 54 3.80 -12.85 -20.58
CA VAL A 54 3.80 -11.39 -20.35
C VAL A 54 3.46 -11.07 -18.89
N VAL A 55 2.41 -11.67 -18.33
CA VAL A 55 2.02 -11.48 -16.92
C VAL A 55 3.13 -11.94 -15.97
N ASN A 56 3.79 -13.07 -16.24
CA ASN A 56 4.89 -13.56 -15.41
C ASN A 56 6.10 -12.63 -15.46
N ALA A 57 6.43 -12.06 -16.62
CA ALA A 57 7.48 -11.06 -16.74
C ALA A 57 7.12 -9.75 -16.01
N ALA A 58 5.84 -9.32 -16.07
CA ALA A 58 5.35 -8.17 -15.32
C ALA A 58 5.42 -8.39 -13.80
N LYS A 59 5.21 -9.61 -13.31
CA LYS A 59 5.42 -9.94 -11.88
C LYS A 59 6.86 -9.76 -11.43
N VAL A 60 7.85 -10.03 -12.29
CA VAL A 60 9.26 -9.77 -11.96
C VAL A 60 9.51 -8.28 -11.77
N ILE A 61 8.90 -7.42 -12.61
CA ILE A 61 8.98 -5.96 -12.48
C ILE A 61 8.32 -5.48 -11.17
N LYS A 62 7.19 -6.09 -10.79
CA LYS A 62 6.43 -5.70 -9.59
C LYS A 62 7.04 -6.22 -8.28
N ASP A 63 7.33 -7.52 -8.23
CA ASP A 63 7.60 -8.26 -7.00
C ASP A 63 9.11 -8.59 -6.84
N GLY A 64 9.90 -8.48 -7.91
CA GLY A 64 11.33 -8.80 -7.92
C GLY A 64 12.19 -7.83 -7.12
N SER A 65 13.49 -8.13 -7.10
CA SER A 65 14.49 -7.19 -6.58
C SER A 65 14.60 -5.97 -7.51
N THR A 66 15.14 -4.88 -6.99
CA THR A 66 15.42 -3.68 -7.79
C THR A 66 16.30 -4.01 -9.01
N ASP A 67 17.25 -4.95 -8.89
CA ASP A 67 18.08 -5.44 -10.00
C ASP A 67 17.26 -6.18 -11.07
N ASP A 68 16.33 -7.03 -10.64
CA ASP A 68 15.48 -7.80 -11.56
C ASP A 68 14.57 -6.87 -12.35
N MET A 69 14.02 -5.85 -11.68
CA MET A 69 13.22 -4.80 -12.31
C MET A 69 14.04 -4.01 -13.33
N VAL A 70 15.24 -3.54 -12.96
CA VAL A 70 16.13 -2.80 -13.87
C VAL A 70 16.49 -3.63 -15.09
N LYS A 71 16.83 -4.91 -14.91
CA LYS A 71 17.13 -5.83 -16.02
C LYS A 71 15.92 -6.03 -16.94
N ALA A 72 14.74 -6.29 -16.36
CA ALA A 72 13.51 -6.51 -17.11
C ALA A 72 13.06 -5.27 -17.91
N LEU A 73 13.26 -4.06 -17.36
CA LEU A 73 12.91 -2.81 -18.03
C LEU A 73 13.99 -2.33 -19.02
N SER A 74 15.24 -2.76 -18.86
CA SER A 74 16.32 -2.44 -19.80
C SER A 74 16.28 -3.29 -21.08
N ASP A 75 15.78 -4.52 -21.00
CA ASP A 75 15.53 -5.39 -22.16
C ASP A 75 14.08 -5.89 -22.18
N VAL A 76 13.23 -5.12 -22.83
CA VAL A 76 11.79 -5.40 -22.95
C VAL A 76 11.46 -6.35 -24.11
N SER A 77 12.47 -6.84 -24.83
CA SER A 77 12.28 -7.58 -26.09
C SER A 77 11.55 -8.91 -25.91
N TYR A 78 11.70 -9.54 -24.74
CA TYR A 78 10.95 -10.76 -24.40
C TYR A 78 9.44 -10.48 -24.32
N ILE A 79 9.04 -9.44 -23.56
CA ILE A 79 7.63 -9.07 -23.41
C ILE A 79 7.03 -8.65 -24.77
N GLN A 80 7.78 -7.90 -25.57
CA GLN A 80 7.38 -7.52 -26.93
C GLN A 80 7.13 -8.72 -27.83
N LYS A 81 8.03 -9.73 -27.81
CA LYS A 81 7.88 -10.95 -28.62
C LYS A 81 6.64 -11.74 -28.20
N GLU A 82 6.43 -11.94 -26.91
CA GLU A 82 5.28 -12.69 -26.40
C GLU A 82 3.96 -11.96 -26.70
N ALA A 83 3.89 -10.64 -26.51
CA ALA A 83 2.69 -9.86 -26.82
C ALA A 83 2.39 -9.85 -28.33
N ALA A 84 3.41 -9.68 -29.18
CA ALA A 84 3.27 -9.73 -30.63
C ALA A 84 2.81 -11.12 -31.11
N ALA A 85 3.36 -12.20 -30.52
CA ALA A 85 2.95 -13.57 -30.83
C ALA A 85 1.48 -13.81 -30.44
N ALA A 86 1.04 -13.33 -29.28
CA ALA A 86 -0.35 -13.40 -28.85
C ALA A 86 -1.29 -12.69 -29.85
N LYS A 87 -0.92 -11.48 -30.31
CA LYS A 87 -1.67 -10.72 -31.33
C LYS A 87 -1.70 -11.45 -32.66
N GLN A 88 -0.56 -12.01 -33.08
CA GLN A 88 -0.46 -12.78 -34.32
C GLN A 88 -1.38 -13.99 -34.31
N ASP A 89 -1.42 -14.73 -33.20
CA ASP A 89 -2.27 -15.91 -33.02
C ASP A 89 -3.77 -15.60 -33.17
N VAL A 90 -4.21 -14.36 -32.94
CA VAL A 90 -5.62 -13.93 -33.07
C VAL A 90 -5.89 -13.01 -34.27
N SER A 91 -4.94 -12.86 -35.20
CA SER A 91 -5.03 -11.93 -36.33
C SER A 91 -5.50 -12.54 -37.66
N GLY A 92 -5.51 -13.88 -37.78
CA GLY A 92 -5.75 -14.57 -39.06
C GLY A 92 -7.16 -14.44 -39.64
N GLY A 93 -7.34 -14.80 -40.92
CA GLY A 93 -8.63 -14.70 -41.61
C GLY A 93 -9.79 -15.46 -40.93
N LEU A 94 -9.50 -16.58 -40.25
CA LEU A 94 -10.49 -17.32 -39.45
C LEU A 94 -11.03 -16.48 -38.28
N TRP A 95 -10.19 -15.65 -37.65
CA TRP A 95 -10.60 -14.76 -36.57
C TRP A 95 -11.45 -13.60 -37.07
N THR A 96 -11.15 -13.09 -38.27
CA THR A 96 -11.98 -12.06 -38.93
C THR A 96 -13.37 -12.60 -39.29
N LEU A 97 -13.45 -13.87 -39.70
CA LEU A 97 -14.73 -14.53 -39.94
C LEU A 97 -15.49 -14.79 -38.63
N ALA A 98 -14.79 -15.24 -37.58
CA ALA A 98 -15.37 -15.48 -36.26
C ALA A 98 -15.96 -14.19 -35.64
N GLU A 99 -15.32 -13.04 -35.86
CA GLU A 99 -15.81 -11.72 -35.42
C GLU A 99 -17.18 -11.35 -36.01
N LYS A 100 -17.53 -11.88 -37.19
CA LYS A 100 -18.82 -11.61 -37.85
C LYS A 100 -19.96 -12.53 -37.40
N MET A 101 -19.68 -13.51 -36.54
CA MET A 101 -20.66 -14.49 -36.10
C MET A 101 -21.68 -13.87 -35.13
N PRO A 102 -23.00 -14.07 -35.30
CA PRO A 102 -24.04 -13.41 -34.48
C PRO A 102 -23.96 -13.69 -32.97
N VAL A 103 -23.44 -14.86 -32.57
CA VAL A 103 -23.42 -15.29 -31.17
C VAL A 103 -22.10 -14.97 -30.47
N VAL A 104 -20.97 -15.24 -31.12
CA VAL A 104 -19.61 -15.15 -30.52
C VAL A 104 -18.76 -14.01 -31.07
N GLY A 105 -19.23 -13.31 -32.10
CA GLY A 105 -18.44 -12.29 -32.80
C GLY A 105 -18.04 -11.11 -31.92
N GLY A 106 -18.93 -10.68 -31.02
CA GLY A 106 -18.64 -9.65 -30.02
C GLY A 106 -17.49 -10.05 -29.08
N ASP A 107 -17.55 -11.25 -28.50
CA ASP A 107 -16.52 -11.78 -27.61
C ASP A 107 -15.16 -11.91 -28.32
N VAL A 108 -15.17 -12.35 -29.58
CA VAL A 108 -13.96 -12.43 -30.42
C VAL A 108 -13.37 -11.05 -30.66
N LYS A 109 -14.21 -10.06 -30.98
CA LYS A 109 -13.77 -8.67 -31.15
C LYS A 109 -13.14 -8.13 -29.87
N THR A 110 -13.81 -8.30 -28.74
CA THR A 110 -13.34 -7.88 -27.42
C THR A 110 -11.98 -8.49 -27.07
N ALA A 111 -11.83 -9.81 -27.22
CA ALA A 111 -10.56 -10.49 -26.94
C ALA A 111 -9.43 -10.00 -27.85
N ARG A 112 -9.70 -9.78 -29.14
CA ARG A 112 -8.72 -9.27 -30.11
C ARG A 112 -8.31 -7.83 -29.80
N THR A 113 -9.26 -6.97 -29.41
CA THR A 113 -8.95 -5.59 -28.99
C THR A 113 -8.12 -5.56 -27.71
N ALA A 114 -8.44 -6.39 -26.72
CA ALA A 114 -7.65 -6.49 -25.49
C ALA A 114 -6.21 -6.96 -25.77
N ILE A 115 -6.03 -8.04 -26.56
CA ILE A 115 -4.70 -8.53 -26.96
C ILE A 115 -3.95 -7.47 -27.77
N GLY A 116 -4.64 -6.80 -28.70
CA GLY A 116 -4.06 -5.70 -29.46
C GLY A 116 -3.55 -4.57 -28.56
N THR A 117 -4.31 -4.20 -27.53
CA THR A 117 -3.92 -3.16 -26.57
C THR A 117 -2.71 -3.58 -25.73
N ILE A 118 -2.60 -4.86 -25.35
CA ILE A 118 -1.43 -5.39 -24.62
C ILE A 118 -0.18 -5.38 -25.51
N ASP A 119 -0.28 -5.77 -26.78
CA ASP A 119 0.81 -5.62 -27.74
C ASP A 119 1.18 -4.15 -27.93
N ASP A 120 0.21 -3.26 -28.13
CA ASP A 120 0.48 -1.84 -28.31
C ASP A 120 1.19 -1.26 -27.06
N PHE A 121 0.79 -1.64 -25.83
CA PHE A 121 1.54 -1.32 -24.60
C PHE A 121 2.98 -1.83 -24.66
N ALA A 122 3.20 -3.08 -25.03
CA ALA A 122 4.53 -3.69 -25.09
C ALA A 122 5.42 -3.03 -26.17
N GLN A 123 4.87 -2.64 -27.31
CA GLN A 123 5.63 -2.03 -28.40
C GLN A 123 5.89 -0.53 -28.18
N THR A 124 5.00 0.18 -27.48
CA THR A 124 5.03 1.66 -27.42
C THR A 124 5.34 2.20 -26.03
N THR A 125 4.60 1.76 -25.00
CA THR A 125 4.68 2.28 -23.64
C THR A 125 5.86 1.66 -22.87
N LEU A 126 6.01 0.34 -22.94
CA LEU A 126 7.03 -0.39 -22.19
C LEU A 126 8.48 0.04 -22.53
N PRO A 127 8.85 0.31 -23.80
CA PRO A 127 10.18 0.85 -24.11
C PRO A 127 10.41 2.25 -23.54
N GLN A 128 9.37 3.07 -23.39
CA GLN A 128 9.48 4.39 -22.77
C GLN A 128 9.74 4.27 -21.26
N LEU A 129 9.11 3.30 -20.58
CA LEU A 129 9.47 2.95 -19.20
C LEU A 129 10.94 2.52 -19.09
N GLY A 130 11.42 1.71 -20.02
CA GLY A 130 12.83 1.35 -20.10
C GLY A 130 13.76 2.56 -20.28
N LYS A 131 13.34 3.58 -21.04
CA LYS A 131 14.07 4.85 -21.17
C LYS A 131 14.14 5.64 -19.88
N VAL A 132 13.07 5.66 -19.07
CA VAL A 132 13.08 6.29 -17.74
C VAL A 132 14.14 5.63 -16.86
N VAL A 133 14.13 4.29 -16.80
CA VAL A 133 15.10 3.52 -16.01
C VAL A 133 16.52 3.76 -16.50
N THR A 134 16.77 3.66 -17.81
CA THR A 134 18.11 3.88 -18.38
C THR A 134 18.61 5.32 -18.23
N THR A 135 17.72 6.31 -18.27
CA THR A 135 18.05 7.72 -17.99
C THR A 135 18.56 7.86 -16.56
N LEU A 136 17.84 7.27 -15.59
CA LEU A 136 18.26 7.32 -14.19
C LEU A 136 19.54 6.51 -13.96
N THR A 137 19.62 5.25 -14.41
CA THR A 137 20.80 4.40 -14.18
C THR A 137 22.06 4.88 -14.89
N GLY A 138 21.93 5.58 -16.01
CA GLY A 138 23.04 6.18 -16.74
C GLY A 138 23.54 7.51 -16.17
N ALA A 139 22.83 8.10 -15.19
CA ALA A 139 23.15 9.40 -14.63
C ALA A 139 23.75 9.31 -13.22
N SER A 140 24.54 10.32 -12.85
CA SER A 140 24.91 10.55 -11.45
C SER A 140 23.77 11.25 -10.75
N LEU A 141 23.14 10.60 -9.76
CA LEU A 141 22.07 11.18 -8.94
C LEU A 141 22.62 11.94 -7.72
N SER A 142 23.91 11.80 -7.45
CA SER A 142 24.64 12.58 -6.44
C SER A 142 25.52 13.63 -7.15
N SER A 143 25.55 14.83 -6.58
CA SER A 143 26.45 15.93 -6.97
C SER A 143 27.62 16.08 -5.99
N GLY A 144 27.73 15.22 -4.97
CA GLY A 144 28.69 15.36 -3.86
C GLY A 144 28.11 16.13 -2.67
N ASP A 145 28.76 16.02 -1.51
CA ASP A 145 28.44 16.77 -0.27
C ASP A 145 26.95 16.71 0.17
N GLY A 146 26.29 15.56 -0.05
CA GLY A 146 24.88 15.35 0.30
C GLY A 146 23.88 16.05 -0.61
N GLN A 147 24.32 16.60 -1.76
CA GLN A 147 23.45 17.22 -2.75
C GLN A 147 23.00 16.20 -3.81
N LEU A 148 21.70 16.19 -4.09
CA LEU A 148 21.09 15.43 -5.17
C LEU A 148 21.19 16.16 -6.50
N ASN A 149 21.55 15.43 -7.56
CA ASN A 149 21.47 15.92 -8.92
C ASN A 149 20.01 15.84 -9.40
N MET A 150 19.37 17.00 -9.51
CA MET A 150 17.95 17.11 -9.84
C MET A 150 17.64 16.93 -11.32
N GLU A 151 18.60 17.18 -12.22
CA GLU A 151 18.35 17.17 -13.67
C GLU A 151 17.88 15.79 -14.19
N PRO A 152 18.51 14.65 -13.84
CA PRO A 152 18.02 13.33 -14.24
C PRO A 152 16.65 13.00 -13.65
N ILE A 153 16.37 13.47 -12.44
CA ILE A 153 15.08 13.24 -11.76
C ILE A 153 13.96 14.00 -12.47
N ILE A 154 14.19 15.27 -12.82
CA ILE A 154 13.24 16.10 -13.57
C ILE A 154 13.00 15.51 -14.97
N ALA A 155 14.05 15.07 -15.66
CA ALA A 155 13.93 14.44 -16.97
C ALA A 155 13.15 13.12 -16.90
N ALA A 156 13.39 12.30 -15.86
CA ALA A 156 12.65 11.08 -15.61
C ALA A 156 11.17 11.35 -15.32
N ALA A 157 10.86 12.38 -14.52
CA ALA A 157 9.49 12.78 -14.21
C ALA A 157 8.68 13.17 -15.46
N GLN A 158 9.28 13.99 -16.34
CA GLN A 158 8.66 14.38 -17.62
C GLN A 158 8.40 13.18 -18.54
N GLN A 159 9.38 12.27 -18.65
CA GLN A 159 9.22 11.04 -19.44
C GLN A 159 8.13 10.14 -18.85
N LEU A 160 8.10 9.98 -17.53
CA LEU A 160 7.12 9.15 -16.85
C LEU A 160 5.70 9.71 -16.96
N ALA A 161 5.52 11.03 -16.98
CA ALA A 161 4.21 11.64 -17.25
C ALA A 161 3.65 11.26 -18.64
N THR A 162 4.53 11.14 -19.65
CA THR A 162 4.12 10.67 -20.99
C THR A 162 3.75 9.18 -20.98
N VAL A 163 4.52 8.38 -20.24
CA VAL A 163 4.22 6.96 -20.03
C VAL A 163 2.87 6.80 -19.34
N ASP A 164 2.62 7.52 -18.25
CA ASP A 164 1.37 7.46 -17.50
C ASP A 164 0.18 7.73 -18.41
N GLN A 165 0.22 8.82 -19.19
CA GLN A 165 -0.83 9.13 -20.16
C GLN A 165 -1.13 7.97 -21.13
N SER A 166 -0.08 7.29 -21.60
CA SER A 166 -0.22 6.10 -22.47
C SER A 166 -0.88 4.93 -21.72
N VAL A 167 -0.44 4.63 -20.50
CA VAL A 167 -1.03 3.58 -19.65
C VAL A 167 -2.50 3.87 -19.36
N GLN A 168 -2.83 5.10 -18.96
CA GLN A 168 -4.20 5.54 -18.69
C GLN A 168 -5.10 5.38 -19.91
N SER A 169 -4.61 5.75 -21.10
CA SER A 169 -5.35 5.56 -22.36
C SER A 169 -5.60 4.08 -22.67
N GLN A 170 -4.62 3.22 -22.44
CA GLN A 170 -4.71 1.78 -22.68
C GLN A 170 -5.62 1.10 -21.66
N ALA A 171 -5.57 1.51 -20.39
CA ALA A 171 -6.46 1.03 -19.34
C ALA A 171 -7.92 1.40 -19.61
N ARG A 172 -8.20 2.64 -20.05
CA ARG A 172 -9.55 3.06 -20.48
C ARG A 172 -10.05 2.24 -21.66
N THR A 173 -9.21 2.03 -22.67
CA THR A 173 -9.56 1.20 -23.83
C THR A 173 -9.99 -0.21 -23.42
N ILE A 174 -9.30 -0.82 -22.47
CA ILE A 174 -9.62 -2.17 -21.97
C ILE A 174 -10.86 -2.14 -21.06
N GLN A 175 -11.03 -1.12 -20.23
CA GLN A 175 -12.20 -0.97 -19.35
C GLN A 175 -13.52 -0.78 -20.13
N ASP A 176 -13.47 0.01 -21.21
CA ASP A 176 -14.63 0.32 -22.07
C ASP A 176 -15.08 -0.88 -22.93
N LEU A 177 -14.32 -1.99 -22.93
CA LEU A 177 -14.72 -3.20 -23.65
C LEU A 177 -15.99 -3.81 -23.04
N PRO A 178 -16.97 -4.22 -23.86
CA PRO A 178 -18.17 -4.87 -23.36
C PRO A 178 -17.83 -6.24 -22.77
N ASP A 179 -18.59 -6.64 -21.75
CA ASP A 179 -18.46 -7.96 -21.14
C ASP A 179 -18.69 -9.07 -22.18
N ALA A 180 -17.88 -10.11 -22.08
CA ALA A 180 -17.99 -11.25 -22.99
C ALA A 180 -19.12 -12.20 -22.53
N LYS A 181 -19.83 -12.79 -23.49
CA LYS A 181 -20.92 -13.74 -23.20
C LYS A 181 -20.39 -15.10 -22.74
N LEU A 182 -19.25 -15.54 -23.27
CA LEU A 182 -18.58 -16.77 -22.87
C LEU A 182 -17.85 -16.57 -21.54
N GLY A 183 -18.30 -17.26 -20.49
CA GLY A 183 -17.75 -17.08 -19.13
C GLY A 183 -16.23 -17.19 -19.01
N VAL A 184 -15.59 -18.11 -19.76
CA VAL A 184 -14.12 -18.24 -19.76
C VAL A 184 -13.42 -17.01 -20.35
N VAL A 185 -13.98 -16.43 -21.41
CA VAL A 185 -13.46 -15.19 -22.04
C VAL A 185 -13.74 -14.01 -21.13
N ASN A 186 -14.92 -13.95 -20.52
CA ASN A 186 -15.29 -12.88 -19.62
C ASN A 186 -14.38 -12.85 -18.39
N ASN A 187 -14.13 -13.98 -17.75
CA ASN A 187 -13.24 -14.05 -16.59
C ASN A 187 -11.81 -13.58 -16.94
N ALA A 188 -11.30 -13.96 -18.11
CA ALA A 188 -9.99 -13.49 -18.58
C ALA A 188 -10.00 -11.97 -18.85
N LEU A 189 -11.07 -11.45 -19.45
CA LEU A 189 -11.25 -10.02 -19.70
C LEU A 189 -11.33 -9.23 -18.39
N GLN A 190 -12.14 -9.65 -17.42
CA GLN A 190 -12.24 -9.00 -16.12
C GLN A 190 -10.89 -9.00 -15.39
N ASN A 191 -10.15 -10.13 -15.43
CA ASN A 191 -8.79 -10.18 -14.88
C ASN A 191 -7.86 -9.18 -15.59
N GLY A 192 -7.94 -9.06 -16.91
CA GLY A 192 -7.18 -8.08 -17.68
C GLY A 192 -7.55 -6.63 -17.33
N LYS A 193 -8.84 -6.32 -17.20
CA LYS A 193 -9.36 -5.03 -16.73
C LYS A 193 -8.79 -4.66 -15.36
N THR A 194 -8.83 -5.59 -14.40
CA THR A 194 -8.28 -5.39 -13.05
C THR A 194 -6.77 -5.16 -13.07
N GLN A 195 -6.01 -5.98 -13.82
CA GLN A 195 -4.55 -5.82 -13.90
C GLN A 195 -4.14 -4.49 -14.55
N MET A 196 -4.84 -4.07 -15.60
CA MET A 196 -4.56 -2.80 -16.27
C MET A 196 -4.96 -1.59 -15.43
N ALA A 197 -6.07 -1.67 -14.68
CA ALA A 197 -6.43 -0.64 -13.73
C ALA A 197 -5.40 -0.52 -12.60
N ALA A 198 -4.90 -1.65 -12.08
CA ALA A 198 -3.83 -1.65 -11.09
C ALA A 198 -2.51 -1.05 -11.64
N LEU A 199 -2.16 -1.35 -12.89
CA LEU A 199 -0.99 -0.79 -13.55
C LEU A 199 -1.12 0.73 -13.78
N ALA A 200 -2.30 1.18 -14.21
CA ALA A 200 -2.61 2.60 -14.35
C ALA A 200 -2.45 3.32 -13.01
N GLN A 201 -3.02 2.78 -11.93
CA GLN A 201 -2.89 3.37 -10.59
C GLN A 201 -1.43 3.46 -10.12
N VAL A 202 -0.64 2.40 -10.31
CA VAL A 202 0.79 2.41 -9.92
C VAL A 202 1.59 3.44 -10.72
N THR A 203 1.31 3.55 -12.02
CA THR A 203 2.03 4.49 -12.90
C THR A 203 1.64 5.94 -12.59
N GLU A 204 0.37 6.20 -12.29
CA GLU A 204 -0.13 7.51 -11.86
C GLU A 204 0.52 7.93 -10.55
N ASN A 205 0.55 7.03 -9.56
CA ASN A 205 1.19 7.29 -8.27
C ASN A 205 2.67 7.60 -8.42
N LEU A 206 3.40 6.81 -9.21
CA LEU A 206 4.81 7.03 -9.46
C LEU A 206 5.08 8.33 -10.23
N SER A 207 4.24 8.64 -11.23
CA SER A 207 4.33 9.89 -11.98
C SER A 207 4.08 11.09 -11.09
N GLY A 208 3.02 11.05 -10.27
CA GLY A 208 2.73 12.09 -9.29
C GLY A 208 3.91 12.28 -8.33
N MET A 209 4.46 11.20 -7.76
CA MET A 209 5.55 11.28 -6.79
C MET A 209 6.83 11.87 -7.41
N LEU A 210 7.21 11.43 -8.62
CA LEU A 210 8.38 11.97 -9.31
C LEU A 210 8.18 13.42 -9.74
N ASN A 211 6.95 13.84 -10.08
CA ASN A 211 6.65 15.24 -10.39
C ASN A 211 6.66 16.13 -9.14
N MET A 212 6.26 15.60 -7.99
CA MET A 212 6.31 16.30 -6.69
C MET A 212 7.74 16.44 -6.18
N LEU A 213 8.59 15.44 -6.42
CA LEU A 213 9.93 15.33 -5.82
C LEU A 213 10.82 16.56 -6.04
N PRO A 214 10.88 17.22 -7.22
CA PRO A 214 11.63 18.46 -7.39
C PRO A 214 11.20 19.58 -6.45
N ASN A 215 9.90 19.79 -6.28
CA ASN A 215 9.39 20.79 -5.35
C ASN A 215 9.72 20.40 -3.92
N PHE A 216 9.51 19.12 -3.57
CA PHE A 216 9.87 18.59 -2.25
C PHE A 216 11.34 18.85 -1.90
N LEU A 217 12.23 18.73 -2.90
CA LEU A 217 13.68 18.94 -2.79
C LEU A 217 14.12 20.41 -2.99
N GLY A 218 13.18 21.34 -3.04
CA GLY A 218 13.45 22.77 -3.06
C GLY A 218 13.88 23.35 -4.41
N ALA A 219 13.47 22.73 -5.53
CA ALA A 219 13.78 23.24 -6.87
C ALA A 219 13.17 24.63 -7.17
N ASN A 220 12.07 24.98 -6.50
CA ASN A 220 11.36 26.25 -6.64
C ASN A 220 11.38 27.09 -5.35
N GLY A 221 12.45 26.95 -4.56
CA GLY A 221 12.64 27.61 -3.27
C GLY A 221 12.79 26.61 -2.14
N ALA A 222 13.55 26.98 -1.11
CA ALA A 222 13.83 26.11 0.02
C ALA A 222 12.54 25.66 0.74
N ARG A 223 12.45 24.36 1.06
CA ARG A 223 11.37 23.77 1.87
C ARG A 223 11.94 23.22 3.17
N ASN A 224 11.19 23.36 4.26
CA ASN A 224 11.54 22.92 5.61
C ASN A 224 10.50 21.94 6.13
N TYR A 225 10.93 20.81 6.68
CA TYR A 225 10.04 19.77 7.16
C TYR A 225 10.34 19.47 8.62
N VAL A 226 9.30 19.10 9.37
CA VAL A 226 9.45 18.56 10.73
C VAL A 226 9.49 17.04 10.62
N LEU A 227 10.42 16.42 11.34
CA LEU A 227 10.50 14.97 11.46
C LEU A 227 10.22 14.56 12.91
N LEU A 228 9.13 13.83 13.10
CA LEU A 228 8.72 13.25 14.39
C LEU A 228 9.35 11.86 14.54
N ALA A 229 10.11 11.67 15.62
CA ALA A 229 10.66 10.37 15.99
C ALA A 229 9.78 9.74 17.09
N GLN A 230 9.08 8.67 16.72
CA GLN A 230 8.19 7.95 17.62
C GLN A 230 8.89 6.77 18.32
N THR A 231 8.28 6.22 19.37
CA THR A 231 8.70 4.96 20.01
C THR A 231 7.50 4.03 20.22
N ASN A 232 7.47 2.87 19.55
CA ASN A 232 6.36 1.91 19.67
C ASN A 232 6.30 1.18 21.02
N SER A 233 7.34 1.29 21.86
CA SER A 233 7.35 0.66 23.19
C SER A 233 6.37 1.33 24.14
N GLU A 234 5.93 2.54 23.81
CA GLU A 234 4.83 3.24 24.45
C GLU A 234 3.85 3.65 23.36
N ILE A 235 2.90 2.76 23.08
CA ILE A 235 2.13 2.78 21.85
C ILE A 235 1.13 3.95 21.84
N ARG A 236 0.93 4.54 20.67
CA ARG A 236 -0.08 5.57 20.41
C ARG A 236 -0.79 5.28 19.10
N GLY A 237 -1.95 5.89 18.84
CA GLY A 237 -2.75 5.67 17.63
C GLY A 237 -1.98 5.59 16.30
N THR A 238 -1.10 6.56 16.01
CA THR A 238 -0.24 6.53 14.79
C THR A 238 1.06 5.71 14.94
N GLY A 239 1.32 5.11 16.09
CA GLY A 239 2.40 4.14 16.27
C GLY A 239 3.03 4.18 17.64
N GLY A 240 3.52 5.33 18.06
CA GLY A 240 4.23 5.47 19.32
C GLY A 240 4.23 6.89 19.87
N LEU A 241 4.64 7.02 21.12
CA LEU A 241 4.91 8.31 21.74
C LEU A 241 5.98 9.07 20.93
N ILE A 242 5.77 10.37 20.70
CA ILE A 242 6.78 11.22 20.03
C ILE A 242 7.83 11.61 21.07
N GLY A 243 9.01 10.99 21.02
CA GLY A 243 10.09 11.21 21.99
C GLY A 243 10.98 12.41 21.63
N SER A 244 11.08 12.71 20.34
CA SER A 244 11.79 13.89 19.85
C SER A 244 11.24 14.35 18.51
N ALA A 245 11.51 15.61 18.18
CA ALA A 245 11.26 16.15 16.85
C ALA A 245 12.44 17.01 16.39
N GLY A 246 12.79 16.87 15.13
CA GLY A 246 13.82 17.68 14.49
C GLY A 246 13.30 18.28 13.19
N SER A 247 14.20 18.94 12.45
CA SER A 247 13.89 19.45 11.12
C SER A 247 14.85 18.92 10.08
N PHE A 248 14.40 18.93 8.83
CA PHE A 248 15.31 18.90 7.69
C PHE A 248 14.85 19.90 6.65
N SER A 249 15.80 20.51 5.95
CA SER A 249 15.54 21.45 4.87
C SER A 249 16.05 20.88 3.55
N ALA A 250 15.34 21.19 2.47
CA ALA A 250 15.78 20.93 1.12
C ALA A 250 15.85 22.24 0.34
N ASP A 251 17.01 22.53 -0.25
CA ASP A 251 17.23 23.70 -1.09
C ASP A 251 18.02 23.30 -2.34
N ASN A 252 17.37 23.35 -3.50
CA ASN A 252 17.94 22.95 -4.79
C ASN A 252 18.67 21.59 -4.74
N GLY A 253 18.02 20.58 -4.16
CA GLY A 253 18.56 19.23 -4.02
C GLY A 253 19.56 19.05 -2.87
N LYS A 254 19.98 20.11 -2.18
CA LYS A 254 20.81 20.00 -0.98
C LYS A 254 19.93 19.74 0.24
N ILE A 255 20.17 18.61 0.91
CA ILE A 255 19.49 18.28 2.16
C ILE A 255 20.37 18.66 3.34
N ALA A 256 19.79 19.33 4.34
CA ALA A 256 20.41 19.56 5.63
C ALA A 256 19.48 19.10 6.73
N VAL A 257 20.01 18.29 7.66
CA VAL A 257 19.29 17.84 8.84
C VAL A 257 19.64 18.80 9.97
N GLY A 258 18.61 19.37 10.61
CA GLY A 258 18.74 20.21 11.79
C GLY A 258 18.91 19.38 13.07
N GLU A 259 18.98 20.09 14.20
CA GLU A 259 19.02 19.45 15.51
C GLU A 259 17.67 18.79 15.84
N PHE A 260 17.74 17.67 16.55
CA PHE A 260 16.58 17.03 17.16
C PHE A 260 16.47 17.51 18.60
N HIS A 261 15.25 17.82 19.01
CA HIS A 261 14.92 18.28 20.36
C HIS A 261 14.06 17.24 21.06
N ALA A 262 14.36 16.99 22.33
CA ALA A 262 13.56 16.13 23.18
C ALA A 262 12.16 16.73 23.39
N ASP A 263 11.16 15.88 23.60
CA ASP A 263 9.77 16.30 23.82
C ASP A 263 9.62 17.32 24.97
N ALA A 264 10.44 17.19 26.02
CA ALA A 264 10.46 18.07 27.18
C ALA A 264 10.92 19.52 26.88
N GLU A 265 11.57 19.76 25.74
CA GLU A 265 11.99 21.10 25.31
C GLU A 265 10.86 21.89 24.63
N PHE A 266 9.76 21.23 24.26
CA PHE A 266 8.62 21.86 23.60
C PHE A 266 7.69 22.57 24.60
N PRO A 267 7.02 23.67 24.18
CA PRO A 267 6.04 24.34 25.02
C PRO A 267 4.80 23.46 25.23
N SER A 268 4.05 23.71 26.30
CA SER A 268 2.75 23.06 26.51
C SER A 268 1.60 23.84 25.85
N ASN A 269 0.47 23.17 25.60
CA ASN A 269 -0.81 23.71 25.12
C ASN A 269 -0.79 24.38 23.74
N ALA A 270 0.27 24.17 22.93
CA ALA A 270 0.40 24.82 21.63
C ALA A 270 -0.70 24.41 20.62
N ALA A 271 -1.33 23.24 20.79
CA ALA A 271 -2.41 22.77 19.92
C ALA A 271 -3.71 22.43 20.69
N LEU A 272 -3.90 22.99 21.89
CA LEU A 272 -5.07 22.70 22.72
C LEU A 272 -6.38 23.13 22.03
N ASP A 273 -6.36 24.23 21.27
CA ASP A 273 -7.53 24.73 20.54
C ASP A 273 -7.97 23.80 19.38
N ASP A 274 -7.10 22.87 18.95
CA ASP A 274 -7.44 21.89 17.91
C ASP A 274 -8.08 20.63 18.48
N VAL A 275 -8.23 20.52 19.80
CA VAL A 275 -8.87 19.38 20.46
C VAL A 275 -10.38 19.56 20.38
N ASN A 276 -11.05 18.65 19.68
CA ASN A 276 -12.50 18.60 19.66
C ASN A 276 -13.00 17.98 20.97
N GLN A 277 -13.72 18.74 21.78
CA GLN A 277 -14.17 18.29 23.11
C GLN A 277 -15.15 17.11 23.04
N ASP A 278 -16.00 17.02 22.00
CA ASP A 278 -17.03 15.98 21.92
C ASP A 278 -16.45 14.60 21.52
N GLY A 279 -15.38 14.59 20.71
CA GLY A 279 -14.70 13.38 20.26
C GLY A 279 -13.38 13.13 20.98
N ASP A 280 -12.39 13.99 20.72
CA ASP A 280 -11.01 13.80 21.19
C ASP A 280 -10.87 13.91 22.71
N GLY A 281 -11.66 14.81 23.33
CA GLY A 281 -11.67 14.98 24.78
C GLY A 281 -12.03 13.69 25.52
N THR A 282 -12.89 12.87 24.90
CA THR A 282 -13.28 11.56 25.42
C THR A 282 -12.29 10.48 24.99
N LEU A 283 -12.01 10.37 23.69
CA LEU A 283 -11.14 9.33 23.12
C LEU A 283 -9.74 9.32 23.73
N TYR A 284 -9.16 10.50 23.90
CA TYR A 284 -7.78 10.68 24.37
C TYR A 284 -7.75 11.28 25.78
N SER A 285 -8.83 11.12 26.55
CA SER A 285 -8.91 11.55 27.94
C SER A 285 -7.75 10.97 28.76
N GLY A 286 -7.04 11.80 29.53
CA GLY A 286 -5.90 11.36 30.35
C GLY A 286 -4.56 11.28 29.60
N LEU A 287 -4.56 11.45 28.27
CA LEU A 287 -3.33 11.51 27.46
C LEU A 287 -2.85 12.96 27.20
N TYR A 288 -3.47 13.97 27.81
CA TYR A 288 -3.09 15.38 27.63
C TYR A 288 -3.00 15.77 26.14
N PHE A 289 -3.90 15.22 25.32
CA PHE A 289 -3.92 15.42 23.87
C PHE A 289 -4.02 16.92 23.53
N GLY A 290 -3.17 17.39 22.60
CA GLY A 290 -3.02 18.81 22.25
C GLY A 290 -2.26 19.66 23.28
N GLN A 291 -2.02 19.15 24.49
CA GLN A 291 -1.28 19.87 25.55
C GLN A 291 0.22 19.57 25.56
N VAL A 292 0.62 18.37 25.14
CA VAL A 292 2.03 17.94 25.10
C VAL A 292 2.35 17.27 23.76
N ILE A 293 3.53 17.55 23.21
CA ILE A 293 3.92 17.06 21.88
C ILE A 293 3.96 15.53 21.83
N HIS A 294 4.41 14.88 22.90
CA HIS A 294 4.64 13.43 22.94
C HIS A 294 3.36 12.59 22.78
N ASN A 295 2.18 13.16 23.08
CA ASN A 295 0.88 12.49 22.95
C ASN A 295 0.06 12.93 21.73
N LEU A 296 0.59 13.78 20.83
CA LEU A 296 -0.13 14.14 19.61
C LEU A 296 -0.40 12.94 18.70
N SER A 297 0.45 11.92 18.75
CA SER A 297 0.29 10.66 18.03
C SER A 297 -0.83 9.76 18.57
N SER A 298 -1.58 10.18 19.61
CA SER A 298 -2.67 9.37 20.21
C SER A 298 -3.83 9.12 19.26
N THR A 299 -4.06 10.05 18.34
CA THR A 299 -5.03 9.87 17.26
C THR A 299 -4.43 9.03 16.14
N PRO A 300 -5.20 8.15 15.48
CA PRO A 300 -4.71 7.42 14.31
C PRO A 300 -4.75 8.26 13.01
N ASP A 301 -5.29 9.49 13.06
CA ASP A 301 -5.43 10.41 11.91
C ASP A 301 -4.16 11.28 11.77
N PHE A 302 -3.18 10.82 10.96
CA PHE A 302 -1.87 11.51 10.89
C PHE A 302 -1.90 12.96 10.38
N PRO A 303 -2.74 13.40 9.43
CA PRO A 303 -2.87 14.83 9.09
C PRO A 303 -3.16 15.70 10.31
N ARG A 304 -3.93 15.17 11.26
CA ARG A 304 -4.21 15.85 12.52
C ARG A 304 -2.96 15.95 13.40
N VAL A 305 -2.22 14.84 13.52
CA VAL A 305 -0.92 14.82 14.20
C VAL A 305 0.03 15.86 13.58
N ALA A 306 0.13 15.88 12.24
CA ALA A 306 0.98 16.80 11.50
C ALA A 306 0.60 18.27 11.74
N SER A 307 -0.68 18.62 11.66
CA SER A 307 -1.14 19.99 11.91
C SER A 307 -0.87 20.44 13.35
N MET A 308 -1.11 19.59 14.34
CA MET A 308 -0.81 19.90 15.74
C MET A 308 0.70 20.00 15.98
N ALA A 309 1.49 19.09 15.40
CA ALA A 309 2.95 19.11 15.51
C ALA A 309 3.57 20.37 14.89
N GLN A 310 3.01 20.87 13.79
CA GLN A 310 3.43 22.16 13.20
C GLN A 310 3.26 23.31 14.20
N LYS A 311 2.16 23.34 14.98
CA LYS A 311 1.95 24.38 16.00
C LYS A 311 2.96 24.28 17.14
N PHE A 312 3.23 23.07 17.64
CA PHE A 312 4.26 22.86 18.65
C PHE A 312 5.65 23.28 18.14
N TRP A 313 5.98 22.93 16.90
CA TRP A 313 7.23 23.35 16.26
C TRP A 313 7.31 24.88 16.16
N GLN A 314 6.29 25.54 15.63
CA GLN A 314 6.25 27.01 15.51
C GLN A 314 6.30 27.74 16.85
N ALA A 315 5.73 27.15 17.91
CA ALA A 315 5.72 27.73 19.25
C ALA A 315 7.04 27.54 20.01
N ALA A 316 7.88 26.58 19.60
CA ALA A 316 9.16 26.33 20.22
C ALA A 316 10.18 27.43 19.88
N PRO A 317 11.08 27.81 20.81
CA PRO A 317 12.04 28.90 20.58
C PRO A 317 13.09 28.59 19.49
N PHE A 318 13.30 27.31 19.19
CA PHE A 318 14.20 26.81 18.14
C PHE A 318 13.47 26.49 16.83
N GLY A 319 12.14 26.52 16.83
CA GLY A 319 11.34 26.12 15.68
C GLY A 319 11.09 27.26 14.68
N GLY A 320 10.34 26.94 13.63
CA GLY A 320 10.10 27.86 12.51
C GLY A 320 8.94 27.44 11.63
N SER A 321 8.89 27.95 10.40
CA SER A 321 7.92 27.50 9.40
C SER A 321 8.21 26.07 8.96
N SER A 322 7.17 25.36 8.55
CA SER A 322 7.26 24.01 8.02
C SER A 322 6.30 23.84 6.86
N ASP A 323 6.79 23.24 5.78
CA ASP A 323 6.11 22.86 4.55
C ASP A 323 5.46 21.47 4.64
N GLY A 324 5.78 20.70 5.68
CA GLY A 324 5.18 19.40 5.94
C GLY A 324 5.79 18.70 7.15
N VAL A 325 5.09 17.67 7.63
CA VAL A 325 5.53 16.84 8.75
C VAL A 325 5.67 15.40 8.28
N MET A 326 6.85 14.84 8.52
CA MET A 326 7.12 13.42 8.39
C MET A 326 7.18 12.79 9.78
N SER A 327 6.78 11.52 9.88
CA SER A 327 6.96 10.75 11.10
C SER A 327 7.49 9.38 10.78
N LEU A 328 8.37 8.88 11.64
CA LEU A 328 8.88 7.51 11.57
C LEU A 328 9.08 6.95 12.97
N ASP A 329 9.05 5.62 13.06
CA ASP A 329 9.37 4.89 14.27
C ASP A 329 10.63 4.00 14.07
N PRO A 330 11.12 3.30 15.11
CA PRO A 330 12.34 2.52 15.01
C PRO A 330 12.27 1.34 14.03
N VAL A 331 11.08 0.83 13.69
CA VAL A 331 10.92 -0.22 12.68
C VAL A 331 11.14 0.37 11.28
N ALA A 332 10.54 1.54 11.00
CA ALA A 332 10.85 2.28 9.78
C ALA A 332 12.34 2.64 9.72
N LEU A 333 12.93 3.12 10.82
CA LEU A 333 14.34 3.47 10.88
C LEU A 333 15.25 2.28 10.57
N GLN A 334 14.97 1.10 11.17
CA GLN A 334 15.68 -0.13 10.87
C GLN A 334 15.61 -0.49 9.39
N ALA A 335 14.42 -0.41 8.79
CA ALA A 335 14.23 -0.71 7.38
C ALA A 335 15.02 0.26 6.48
N MET A 336 15.04 1.55 6.84
CA MET A 336 15.80 2.57 6.12
C MET A 336 17.31 2.38 6.24
N ILE A 337 17.84 2.07 7.43
CA ILE A 337 19.25 1.73 7.64
C ILE A 337 19.62 0.47 6.83
N GLY A 338 18.78 -0.57 6.86
CA GLY A 338 18.98 -1.76 6.02
C GLY A 338 19.01 -1.47 4.51
N ALA A 339 18.32 -0.41 4.06
CA ALA A 339 18.31 0.02 2.67
C ALA A 339 19.48 0.95 2.28
N THR A 340 20.07 1.64 3.25
CA THR A 340 21.02 2.75 2.99
C THR A 340 22.43 2.50 3.52
N GLY A 341 22.60 1.50 4.38
CA GLY A 341 23.86 1.12 5.01
C GLY A 341 23.85 1.38 6.52
N ASP A 342 24.67 0.60 7.23
CA ASP A 342 24.79 0.65 8.68
C ASP A 342 25.17 2.04 9.21
N VAL A 343 24.71 2.36 10.40
CA VAL A 343 24.97 3.59 11.15
C VAL A 343 25.90 3.27 12.31
N THR A 344 26.97 4.05 12.50
CA THR A 344 27.88 3.89 13.63
C THR A 344 27.77 5.09 14.55
N LEU A 345 27.35 4.85 15.79
CA LEU A 345 27.18 5.88 16.80
C LEU A 345 28.51 6.28 17.43
N SER A 346 28.51 7.42 18.11
CA SER A 346 29.67 8.03 18.76
C SER A 346 30.37 7.15 19.79
N ASP A 347 29.68 6.16 20.38
CA ASP A 347 30.24 5.15 21.28
C ASP A 347 30.86 3.93 20.56
N GLY A 348 30.76 3.89 19.23
CA GLY A 348 31.18 2.77 18.39
C GLY A 348 30.13 1.67 18.19
N ARG A 349 28.90 1.83 18.72
CA ARG A 349 27.80 0.89 18.47
C ARG A 349 27.35 0.99 17.00
N VAL A 350 27.17 -0.18 16.37
CA VAL A 350 26.69 -0.28 14.99
C VAL A 350 25.23 -0.68 14.97
N LEU A 351 24.40 0.19 14.40
CA LEU A 351 22.99 -0.04 14.13
C LEU A 351 22.80 -0.40 12.65
N ASN A 352 22.05 -1.47 12.39
CA ASN A 352 21.85 -2.02 11.05
C ASN A 352 20.41 -2.51 10.85
N GLY A 353 20.15 -3.09 9.67
CA GLY A 353 18.83 -3.59 9.28
C GLY A 353 18.27 -4.76 10.11
N SER A 354 19.02 -5.30 11.09
CA SER A 354 18.55 -6.41 11.94
C SER A 354 18.50 -6.12 13.44
N ASN A 355 19.17 -5.08 13.93
CA ASN A 355 19.25 -4.79 15.38
C ASN A 355 18.68 -3.44 15.82
N THR A 356 18.44 -2.52 14.88
CA THR A 356 18.11 -1.12 15.21
C THR A 356 16.83 -1.02 16.03
N ALA A 357 15.74 -1.67 15.59
CA ALA A 357 14.45 -1.57 16.26
C ALA A 357 14.50 -2.22 17.65
N GLU A 358 15.12 -3.40 17.79
CA GLU A 358 15.25 -4.09 19.07
C GLU A 358 16.05 -3.27 20.09
N PHE A 359 17.16 -2.68 19.65
CA PHE A 359 17.97 -1.83 20.50
C PHE A 359 17.19 -0.57 20.91
N LEU A 360 16.64 0.18 19.96
CA LEU A 360 15.96 1.45 20.23
C LEU A 360 14.66 1.30 21.02
N LEU A 361 13.96 0.17 20.88
CA LEU A 361 12.69 -0.06 21.56
C LEU A 361 12.84 -0.74 22.93
N ASN A 362 13.99 -1.34 23.25
CA ASN A 362 14.17 -2.05 24.52
C ASN A 362 15.60 -1.99 25.08
N GLY A 363 16.61 -2.27 24.24
CA GLY A 363 18.02 -2.29 24.67
C GLY A 363 18.48 -0.95 25.26
N ALA A 364 18.15 0.16 24.61
CA ALA A 364 18.46 1.51 25.05
C ALA A 364 17.93 1.80 26.46
N TYR A 365 16.71 1.35 26.77
CA TYR A 365 16.10 1.56 28.09
C TYR A 365 16.69 0.68 29.20
N LYS A 366 17.37 -0.41 28.83
CA LYS A 366 18.08 -1.30 29.77
C LYS A 366 19.52 -0.88 30.02
N GLU A 367 20.16 -0.34 28.99
CA GLU A 367 21.61 -0.12 28.97
C GLU A 367 22.00 1.33 29.21
N LEU A 368 21.13 2.30 28.88
CA LEU A 368 21.46 3.72 28.86
C LEU A 368 20.72 4.50 29.95
N THR A 369 21.39 5.54 30.48
CA THR A 369 20.72 6.55 31.31
C THR A 369 19.73 7.37 30.47
N PRO A 370 18.69 7.97 31.06
CA PRO A 370 17.71 8.76 30.30
C PRO A 370 18.34 9.83 29.39
N SER A 371 19.33 10.59 29.90
CA SER A 371 20.03 11.60 29.09
C SER A 371 20.81 11.01 27.91
N ALA A 372 21.34 9.79 28.04
CA ALA A 372 22.02 9.11 26.95
C ALA A 372 21.03 8.57 25.92
N GLN A 373 19.81 8.17 26.33
CA GLN A 373 18.79 7.70 25.39
C GLN A 373 18.47 8.78 24.34
N ASP A 374 18.19 10.02 24.77
CA ASP A 374 17.83 11.12 23.87
C ASP A 374 18.94 11.41 22.84
N GLN A 375 20.20 11.39 23.29
CA GLN A 375 21.35 11.56 22.40
C GLN A 375 21.42 10.44 21.36
N TYR A 376 21.21 9.17 21.75
CA TYR A 376 21.24 8.04 20.83
C TYR A 376 20.12 8.11 19.80
N PHE A 377 18.90 8.44 20.21
CA PHE A 377 17.77 8.59 19.28
C PHE A 377 18.03 9.71 18.28
N SER A 378 18.49 10.86 18.76
CA SER A 378 18.81 12.03 17.92
C SER A 378 19.96 11.74 16.96
N GLU A 379 21.05 11.14 17.44
CA GLU A 379 22.20 10.77 16.61
C GLU A 379 21.81 9.74 15.55
N THR A 380 21.05 8.71 15.93
CA THR A 380 20.60 7.68 14.98
C THR A 380 19.71 8.27 13.90
N ALA A 381 18.74 9.12 14.28
CA ALA A 381 17.85 9.77 13.33
C ALA A 381 18.61 10.69 12.37
N ALA A 382 19.53 11.51 12.89
CA ALA A 382 20.35 12.40 12.08
C ALA A 382 21.24 11.63 11.10
N GLN A 383 21.94 10.59 11.56
CA GLN A 383 22.79 9.77 10.70
C GLN A 383 21.98 9.00 9.66
N ALA A 384 20.82 8.45 10.01
CA ALA A 384 19.97 7.74 9.06
C ALA A 384 19.43 8.66 7.95
N VAL A 385 19.02 9.89 8.29
CA VAL A 385 18.59 10.86 7.28
C VAL A 385 19.78 11.33 6.43
N ALA A 386 20.96 11.53 7.01
CA ALA A 386 22.16 11.86 6.24
C ALA A 386 22.54 10.72 5.26
N HIS A 387 22.53 9.47 5.73
CA HIS A 387 22.77 8.28 4.93
C HIS A 387 21.70 8.09 3.85
N LEU A 388 20.46 8.53 4.08
CA LEU A 388 19.39 8.45 3.09
C LEU A 388 19.76 9.20 1.80
N PHE A 389 20.34 10.39 1.94
CA PHE A 389 20.60 11.31 0.82
C PHE A 389 22.06 11.29 0.33
N SER A 390 22.99 10.68 1.06
CA SER A 390 24.37 10.51 0.61
C SER A 390 24.50 9.49 -0.52
N ASP A 391 25.52 9.65 -1.37
CA ASP A 391 25.91 8.67 -2.41
C ASP A 391 24.74 8.13 -3.24
N MET A 392 23.77 9.01 -3.54
CA MET A 392 22.55 8.63 -4.23
C MET A 392 22.86 8.10 -5.63
N ASN A 393 22.30 6.94 -5.92
CA ASN A 393 22.27 6.32 -7.24
C ASN A 393 20.88 5.71 -7.45
N THR A 394 20.59 5.28 -8.67
CA THR A 394 19.25 4.79 -9.04
C THR A 394 18.83 3.57 -8.23
N GLN A 395 19.76 2.67 -7.91
CA GLN A 395 19.48 1.50 -7.09
C GLN A 395 19.04 1.90 -5.68
N LYS A 396 19.81 2.79 -5.03
CA LYS A 396 19.53 3.31 -3.69
C LYS A 396 18.21 4.06 -3.68
N LEU A 397 17.97 4.96 -4.65
CA LEU A 397 16.74 5.72 -4.78
C LEU A 397 15.50 4.80 -4.85
N MET A 398 15.53 3.79 -5.72
CA MET A 398 14.40 2.85 -5.89
C MET A 398 14.20 1.97 -4.65
N THR A 399 15.29 1.52 -4.01
CA THR A 399 15.23 0.72 -2.78
C THR A 399 14.65 1.53 -1.62
N VAL A 400 15.08 2.79 -1.47
CA VAL A 400 14.53 3.74 -0.50
C VAL A 400 13.05 3.98 -0.74
N ALA A 401 12.64 4.30 -1.97
CA ALA A 401 11.25 4.57 -2.29
C ALA A 401 10.35 3.36 -1.98
N LYS A 402 10.78 2.14 -2.37
CA LYS A 402 10.07 0.89 -2.06
C LYS A 402 9.97 0.66 -0.55
N THR A 403 11.04 0.93 0.20
CA THR A 403 11.05 0.81 1.66
C THR A 403 10.10 1.81 2.31
N MET A 404 10.11 3.09 1.90
CA MET A 404 9.22 4.11 2.45
C MET A 404 7.74 3.77 2.20
N LEU A 405 7.38 3.34 0.98
CA LEU A 405 6.01 2.94 0.65
C LEU A 405 5.56 1.73 1.47
N ARG A 406 6.44 0.73 1.66
CA ARG A 406 6.14 -0.43 2.51
C ARG A 406 5.95 -0.01 3.98
N MET A 407 6.82 0.85 4.50
CA MET A 407 6.71 1.35 5.87
C MET A 407 5.45 2.20 6.07
N ALA A 408 5.03 2.95 5.05
CA ALA A 408 3.76 3.68 5.08
C ALA A 408 2.54 2.76 5.06
N GLU A 409 2.54 1.73 4.20
CA GLU A 409 1.49 0.71 4.18
C GLU A 409 1.36 0.00 5.53
N GLN A 410 2.50 -0.21 6.21
CA GLN A 410 2.57 -0.79 7.55
C GLN A 410 2.43 0.23 8.69
N ARG A 411 2.11 1.50 8.39
CA ARG A 411 1.91 2.59 9.37
C ARG A 411 3.14 3.00 10.19
N HIS A 412 4.34 2.54 9.82
CA HIS A 412 5.61 2.93 10.44
C HIS A 412 6.18 4.26 9.92
N LEU A 413 5.67 4.75 8.79
CA LEU A 413 6.10 6.01 8.18
C LEU A 413 4.91 6.81 7.68
N TYR A 414 4.92 8.12 7.93
CA TYR A 414 3.90 9.03 7.42
C TYR A 414 4.51 10.29 6.87
N PHE A 415 3.83 10.91 5.90
CA PHE A 415 4.15 12.24 5.41
C PHE A 415 2.90 13.02 5.07
N TRP A 416 2.82 14.23 5.62
CA TRP A 416 1.78 15.20 5.33
C TRP A 416 2.42 16.50 4.84
N SER A 417 2.06 16.93 3.63
CA SER A 417 2.47 18.23 3.08
C SER A 417 1.40 19.28 3.39
N PHE A 418 1.84 20.48 3.76
CA PHE A 418 0.97 21.65 3.90
C PHE A 418 0.71 22.38 2.56
N HIS A 419 1.30 21.89 1.47
CA HIS A 419 1.02 22.33 0.11
C HIS A 419 -0.13 21.51 -0.48
N GLU A 420 -1.20 22.18 -0.90
CA GLU A 420 -2.43 21.53 -1.37
C GLU A 420 -2.17 20.68 -2.63
N GLU A 421 -1.27 21.13 -3.51
CA GLU A 421 -0.89 20.42 -4.73
C GLU A 421 -0.26 19.05 -4.48
N ASP A 422 0.31 18.83 -3.30
CA ASP A 422 0.99 17.58 -2.93
C ASP A 422 0.01 16.54 -2.36
N GLN A 423 -1.16 16.95 -1.86
CA GLN A 423 -2.01 16.05 -1.07
C GLN A 423 -2.60 14.90 -1.88
N ALA A 424 -3.02 15.14 -3.12
CA ALA A 424 -3.65 14.10 -3.95
C ALA A 424 -2.67 12.95 -4.23
N VAL A 425 -1.42 13.26 -4.58
CA VAL A 425 -0.39 12.26 -4.81
C VAL A 425 -0.02 11.52 -3.53
N LEU A 426 0.15 12.23 -2.41
CA LEU A 426 0.50 11.61 -1.13
C LEU A 426 -0.60 10.66 -0.62
N ARG A 427 -1.88 11.05 -0.76
CA ARG A 427 -3.02 10.17 -0.44
C ARG A 427 -3.02 8.92 -1.30
N SER A 428 -2.84 9.09 -2.60
CA SER A 428 -2.83 7.97 -3.54
C SER A 428 -1.65 7.02 -3.32
N ALA A 429 -0.51 7.55 -2.87
CA ALA A 429 0.66 6.78 -2.45
C ALA A 429 0.48 6.07 -1.09
N GLY A 430 -0.57 6.42 -0.33
CA GLY A 430 -0.87 5.81 0.97
C GLY A 430 0.04 6.29 2.12
N VAL A 431 0.72 7.43 1.97
CA VAL A 431 1.68 7.92 2.98
C VAL A 431 1.09 8.91 3.98
N THR A 432 -0.14 9.36 3.76
CA THR A 432 -0.76 10.40 4.60
C THR A 432 -1.31 9.89 5.92
N GLY A 433 -1.59 8.59 6.07
CA GLY A 433 -2.07 8.00 7.33
C GLY A 433 -3.43 8.51 7.83
N GLU A 434 -4.30 9.00 6.95
CA GLU A 434 -5.63 9.51 7.32
C GLU A 434 -6.63 8.36 7.50
N ILE A 435 -7.66 8.59 8.31
CA ILE A 435 -8.82 7.68 8.38
C ILE A 435 -9.68 7.91 7.13
N THR A 436 -9.94 6.84 6.37
CA THR A 436 -10.64 6.95 5.08
C THR A 436 -12.16 7.01 5.22
N ASN A 437 -12.77 7.88 4.44
CA ASN A 437 -14.22 7.98 4.25
C ASN A 437 -14.74 7.26 2.98
N ASP A 438 -13.93 6.39 2.37
CA ASP A 438 -14.31 5.67 1.15
C ASP A 438 -15.11 4.39 1.45
N ALA A 439 -16.44 4.50 1.39
CA ALA A 439 -17.35 3.37 1.59
C ALA A 439 -17.23 2.26 0.52
N LYS A 440 -16.63 2.53 -0.65
CA LYS A 440 -16.38 1.49 -1.67
C LYS A 440 -15.19 0.63 -1.32
N ASN A 441 -14.22 1.16 -0.58
CA ASN A 441 -13.02 0.47 -0.09
C ASN A 441 -12.99 0.51 1.44
N PRO A 442 -13.91 -0.21 2.11
CA PRO A 442 -14.15 -0.06 3.54
C PRO A 442 -12.94 -0.50 4.37
N VAL A 443 -12.61 0.32 5.38
CA VAL A 443 -11.56 0.05 6.37
C VAL A 443 -12.16 0.18 7.75
N THR A 444 -12.07 -0.85 8.59
CA THR A 444 -12.28 -0.74 10.04
C THR A 444 -10.92 -0.60 10.71
N GLY A 445 -10.84 0.19 11.79
CA GLY A 445 -9.59 0.44 12.51
C GLY A 445 -9.61 -0.13 13.91
N VAL A 446 -8.50 -0.69 14.40
CA VAL A 446 -8.28 -1.02 15.83
C VAL A 446 -6.99 -0.36 16.28
N TYR A 447 -7.12 0.70 17.07
CA TYR A 447 -5.97 1.50 17.50
C TYR A 447 -5.76 1.40 19.00
N SER A 448 -4.50 1.43 19.42
CA SER A 448 -4.11 1.30 20.83
C SER A 448 -3.37 2.54 21.32
N ASN A 449 -3.65 2.95 22.55
CA ASN A 449 -2.88 3.93 23.29
C ASN A 449 -2.50 3.35 24.64
N GLU A 450 -1.21 3.34 24.97
CA GLU A 450 -0.75 3.01 26.31
C GLU A 450 -1.11 4.13 27.29
N MET A 451 -1.84 3.78 28.34
CA MET A 451 -2.40 4.72 29.31
C MET A 451 -1.49 4.95 30.50
N GLN A 452 -0.36 4.25 30.57
CA GLN A 452 0.65 4.39 31.60
C GLN A 452 1.98 4.80 30.96
N ALA A 453 2.60 5.88 31.48
CA ALA A 453 3.95 6.25 31.08
C ALA A 453 4.92 5.10 31.43
N SER A 454 5.19 4.22 30.47
CA SER A 454 5.92 2.96 30.58
C SER A 454 6.40 2.52 29.19
N LYS A 455 7.22 1.47 29.10
CA LYS A 455 7.64 0.84 27.84
C LYS A 455 7.10 -0.57 27.67
N MET A 456 5.93 -0.83 28.27
CA MET A 456 5.37 -2.16 28.39
C MET A 456 4.90 -2.74 27.05
N ASP A 457 4.58 -1.91 26.04
CA ASP A 457 4.11 -2.39 24.75
C ASP A 457 5.16 -3.21 23.99
N TRP A 458 6.45 -3.05 24.32
CA TRP A 458 7.48 -3.97 23.84
C TRP A 458 7.15 -5.44 24.14
N TYR A 459 6.50 -5.69 25.28
CA TYR A 459 6.15 -7.01 25.74
C TYR A 459 4.74 -7.45 25.35
N ILE A 460 3.98 -6.62 24.63
CA ILE A 460 2.61 -6.94 24.22
C ILE A 460 2.59 -7.41 22.76
N GLN A 461 2.36 -8.71 22.56
CA GLN A 461 2.14 -9.28 21.23
C GLN A 461 0.69 -9.08 20.80
N ARG A 462 0.46 -8.61 19.57
CA ARG A 462 -0.88 -8.39 18.99
C ARG A 462 -1.11 -9.27 17.76
N LYS A 463 -2.33 -9.76 17.56
CA LYS A 463 -2.74 -10.54 16.39
C LYS A 463 -4.17 -10.23 16.00
N SER A 464 -4.44 -10.24 14.70
CA SER A 464 -5.75 -9.90 14.15
C SER A 464 -6.19 -10.90 13.11
N THR A 465 -7.48 -11.23 13.11
CA THR A 465 -8.12 -12.03 12.06
C THR A 465 -9.38 -11.34 11.58
N VAL A 466 -9.54 -11.21 10.26
CA VAL A 466 -10.76 -10.73 9.61
C VAL A 466 -11.34 -11.88 8.80
N LYS A 467 -12.54 -12.32 9.19
CA LYS A 467 -13.24 -13.44 8.55
C LYS A 467 -14.52 -12.96 7.91
N ARG A 468 -14.73 -13.27 6.63
CA ARG A 468 -16.00 -13.00 5.97
C ARG A 468 -17.08 -13.97 6.47
N THR A 469 -18.20 -13.43 6.95
CA THR A 469 -19.34 -14.21 7.47
C THR A 469 -20.57 -14.15 6.59
N GLY A 470 -20.62 -13.19 5.65
CA GLY A 470 -21.71 -13.01 4.69
C GLY A 470 -21.30 -12.14 3.50
N ASP A 471 -22.28 -11.65 2.74
CA ASP A 471 -22.02 -10.89 1.51
C ASP A 471 -21.27 -9.58 1.79
N ASN A 472 -21.64 -8.86 2.85
CA ASN A 472 -21.03 -7.61 3.29
C ASN A 472 -20.81 -7.57 4.82
N THR A 473 -20.74 -8.75 5.45
CA THR A 473 -20.53 -8.89 6.89
C THR A 473 -19.25 -9.65 7.19
N TYR A 474 -18.53 -9.21 8.21
CA TYR A 474 -17.25 -9.74 8.65
C TYR A 474 -17.23 -9.90 10.16
N HIS A 475 -16.47 -10.86 10.65
CA HIS A 475 -16.14 -11.01 12.05
C HIS A 475 -14.66 -10.70 12.23
N VAL A 476 -14.34 -9.83 13.18
CA VAL A 476 -12.97 -9.44 13.51
C VAL A 476 -12.62 -9.92 14.90
N THR A 477 -11.48 -10.58 15.01
CA THR A 477 -10.86 -11.01 16.26
C THR A 477 -9.54 -10.27 16.42
N TYR A 478 -9.37 -9.53 17.51
CA TYR A 478 -8.13 -8.84 17.88
C TYR A 478 -7.66 -9.34 19.24
N SER A 479 -6.51 -10.00 19.30
CA SER A 479 -5.93 -10.48 20.55
C SER A 479 -4.63 -9.78 20.88
N PHE A 480 -4.41 -9.56 22.17
CA PHE A 480 -3.16 -9.05 22.68
C PHE A 480 -2.73 -9.76 23.96
N THR A 481 -1.47 -10.15 23.98
CA THR A 481 -0.88 -11.03 24.99
C THR A 481 0.30 -10.32 25.64
N ASN A 482 0.31 -10.22 26.96
CA ASN A 482 1.49 -9.77 27.70
C ASN A 482 2.48 -10.95 27.83
N THR A 483 3.63 -10.82 27.18
CA THR A 483 4.62 -11.91 27.07
C THR A 483 5.58 -12.00 28.26
N LEU A 484 5.52 -11.05 29.20
CA LEU A 484 6.33 -11.11 30.41
C LEU A 484 6.03 -12.37 31.23
N GLN A 485 7.07 -12.97 31.77
CA GLN A 485 6.93 -14.05 32.74
C GLN A 485 6.68 -13.49 34.15
N PRO A 486 6.00 -14.25 35.02
CA PRO A 486 5.78 -13.84 36.41
C PRO A 486 7.10 -13.55 37.12
N GLY A 487 7.20 -12.36 37.71
CA GLY A 487 8.40 -11.92 38.45
C GLY A 487 9.46 -11.22 37.60
N GLU A 488 9.43 -11.31 36.26
CA GLU A 488 10.37 -10.57 35.40
C GLU A 488 10.17 -9.06 35.48
N ALA A 489 8.93 -8.61 35.68
CA ALA A 489 8.65 -7.18 35.82
C ALA A 489 9.49 -6.51 36.92
N GLY A 490 9.82 -7.23 38.00
CA GLY A 490 10.63 -6.70 39.10
C GLY A 490 12.12 -6.57 38.78
N SER A 491 12.63 -7.21 37.73
CA SER A 491 14.03 -7.10 37.30
C SER A 491 14.23 -6.09 36.17
N LEU A 492 13.14 -5.57 35.60
CA LEU A 492 13.20 -4.54 34.56
C LEU A 492 13.51 -3.16 35.17
N PRO A 493 14.24 -2.30 34.45
CA PRO A 493 14.41 -0.90 34.83
C PRO A 493 13.06 -0.22 35.10
N GLU A 494 13.04 0.69 36.08
CA GLU A 494 11.87 1.51 36.38
C GLU A 494 11.39 2.30 35.16
N TYR A 495 12.26 2.68 34.24
CA TYR A 495 11.85 3.38 33.01
C TYR A 495 10.95 2.52 32.09
N ILE A 496 11.08 1.19 32.16
CA ILE A 496 10.28 0.26 31.36
C ILE A 496 8.95 -0.03 32.04
N THR A 497 8.97 -0.33 33.33
CA THR A 497 7.75 -0.70 34.04
C THR A 497 7.03 0.53 34.57
N ALA A 498 7.73 1.47 35.17
CA ALA A 498 7.22 2.76 35.64
C ALA A 498 5.86 2.62 36.34
N ASN A 499 4.79 3.13 35.71
CA ASN A 499 3.44 3.08 36.26
C ASN A 499 2.73 1.71 36.11
N ALA A 500 3.31 0.78 35.35
CA ALA A 500 2.87 -0.61 35.18
C ALA A 500 3.27 -1.48 36.37
N LYS A 501 2.54 -1.30 37.48
CA LYS A 501 2.73 -2.07 38.72
C LYS A 501 2.66 -3.57 38.45
N GLY A 502 3.73 -4.29 38.80
CA GLY A 502 3.81 -5.73 38.59
C GLY A 502 3.85 -6.17 37.12
N GLY A 503 4.12 -5.25 36.19
CA GLY A 503 4.14 -5.53 34.75
C GLY A 503 2.75 -5.60 34.12
N VAL A 504 1.73 -5.02 34.77
CA VAL A 504 0.38 -4.91 34.19
C VAL A 504 0.34 -3.74 33.22
N ALA A 505 0.25 -4.02 31.92
CA ALA A 505 0.07 -2.99 30.89
C ALA A 505 -1.39 -2.54 30.82
N VAL A 506 -1.64 -1.28 30.47
CA VAL A 506 -3.01 -0.76 30.30
C VAL A 506 -3.13 -0.03 28.97
N ASN A 507 -3.83 -0.66 28.04
CA ASN A 507 -4.00 -0.16 26.69
C ASN A 507 -5.45 0.27 26.47
N ARG A 508 -5.66 1.55 26.17
CA ARG A 508 -6.92 2.01 25.58
C ARG A 508 -7.02 1.49 24.16
N VAL A 509 -8.03 0.68 23.89
CA VAL A 509 -8.33 0.20 22.54
C VAL A 509 -9.47 1.03 21.97
N VAL A 510 -9.33 1.52 20.75
CA VAL A 510 -10.36 2.30 20.03
C VAL A 510 -10.64 1.64 18.69
N ILE A 511 -11.85 1.15 18.51
CA ILE A 511 -12.33 0.52 17.27
C ILE A 511 -13.09 1.54 16.45
N TYR A 512 -12.76 1.70 15.17
CA TYR A 512 -13.43 2.61 14.24
C TYR A 512 -14.35 1.85 13.28
N THR A 513 -15.57 2.36 13.08
CA THR A 513 -16.48 1.85 12.04
C THR A 513 -15.93 2.11 10.65
N PRO A 514 -16.17 1.22 9.67
CA PRO A 514 -15.89 1.55 8.27
C PRO A 514 -16.83 2.63 7.75
N ALA A 515 -16.36 3.40 6.77
CA ALA A 515 -17.17 4.42 6.10
C ALA A 515 -18.43 3.79 5.48
N GLY A 516 -19.61 4.38 5.76
CA GLY A 516 -20.89 3.88 5.27
C GLY A 516 -21.31 2.50 5.81
N GLY A 517 -20.63 2.01 6.85
CA GLY A 517 -20.94 0.75 7.52
C GLY A 517 -21.06 0.90 9.04
N GLU A 518 -21.11 -0.23 9.74
CA GLU A 518 -21.31 -0.30 11.19
C GLU A 518 -20.42 -1.37 11.83
N VAL A 519 -20.14 -1.17 13.12
CA VAL A 519 -19.55 -2.18 14.01
C VAL A 519 -20.61 -2.53 15.04
N SER A 520 -20.74 -3.82 15.35
CA SER A 520 -21.72 -4.35 16.29
C SER A 520 -21.12 -5.53 17.08
N ASN A 521 -21.84 -5.98 18.12
CA ASN A 521 -21.47 -7.15 18.93
C ASN A 521 -20.05 -7.09 19.52
N VAL A 522 -19.58 -5.88 19.88
CA VAL A 522 -18.25 -5.70 20.48
C VAL A 522 -18.22 -6.34 21.86
N SER A 523 -17.27 -7.25 22.07
CA SER A 523 -17.06 -7.94 23.33
C SER A 523 -15.59 -8.22 23.57
N ALA A 524 -15.21 -8.47 24.82
CA ALA A 524 -13.86 -8.87 25.19
C ALA A 524 -13.89 -10.07 26.16
N SER A 525 -12.90 -10.95 26.04
CA SER A 525 -12.80 -12.17 26.86
C SER A 525 -12.69 -11.92 28.36
N ASN A 526 -12.26 -10.72 28.78
CA ASN A 526 -12.18 -10.30 30.18
C ASN A 526 -13.45 -9.58 30.69
N GLY A 527 -14.51 -9.48 29.86
CA GLY A 527 -15.77 -8.83 30.23
C GLY A 527 -15.77 -7.29 30.10
N SER A 528 -14.77 -6.71 29.45
CA SER A 528 -14.69 -5.26 29.16
C SER A 528 -15.91 -4.77 28.37
N SER A 529 -16.30 -3.52 28.58
CA SER A 529 -17.53 -2.92 28.03
C SER A 529 -17.18 -1.63 27.31
N PHE A 530 -17.34 -1.63 25.98
CA PHE A 530 -16.89 -0.54 25.15
C PHE A 530 -17.89 0.62 25.11
N ALA A 531 -17.41 1.82 25.43
CA ALA A 531 -18.17 3.05 25.30
C ALA A 531 -18.19 3.51 23.83
N GLN A 532 -19.36 3.92 23.36
CA GLN A 532 -19.50 4.55 22.04
C GLN A 532 -19.09 6.02 22.10
N VAL A 533 -18.23 6.44 21.17
CA VAL A 533 -17.80 7.84 21.05
C VAL A 533 -17.83 8.25 19.58
N GLN A 534 -18.45 9.39 19.29
CA GLN A 534 -18.46 9.93 17.92
C GLN A 534 -17.11 10.58 17.60
N ALA A 535 -16.44 10.12 16.54
CA ALA A 535 -15.16 10.63 16.07
C ALA A 535 -15.30 11.18 14.64
N LYS A 536 -15.67 12.46 14.52
CA LYS A 536 -16.01 13.10 13.22
C LYS A 536 -17.04 12.24 12.45
N ASP A 537 -16.64 11.66 11.32
CA ASP A 537 -17.49 10.89 10.40
C ASP A 537 -17.64 9.41 10.81
N HIS A 538 -16.93 8.95 11.85
CA HIS A 538 -16.93 7.56 12.30
C HIS A 538 -17.52 7.44 13.70
N MET A 539 -18.27 6.37 13.93
CA MET A 539 -18.55 5.92 15.29
C MET A 539 -17.34 5.11 15.77
N THR A 540 -17.02 5.24 17.05
CA THR A 540 -15.94 4.47 17.66
C THR A 540 -16.41 3.75 18.92
N TYR A 541 -15.69 2.70 19.28
CA TYR A 541 -15.90 1.91 20.48
C TYR A 541 -14.59 1.86 21.26
N MET A 542 -14.58 2.35 22.50
CA MET A 542 -13.36 2.40 23.30
C MET A 542 -13.50 1.77 24.68
N ASP A 543 -12.42 1.14 25.16
CA ASP A 543 -12.26 0.75 26.56
C ASP A 543 -10.77 0.66 26.94
N ASP A 544 -10.48 0.75 28.24
CA ASP A 544 -9.13 0.60 28.81
C ASP A 544 -8.91 -0.84 29.25
N ILE A 545 -8.03 -1.55 28.56
CA ILE A 545 -7.79 -2.98 28.79
C ILE A 545 -6.51 -3.19 29.59
N SER A 546 -6.64 -3.83 30.76
CA SER A 546 -5.51 -4.23 31.60
C SER A 546 -5.03 -5.64 31.25
N LEU A 547 -3.70 -5.83 31.21
CA LEU A 547 -3.05 -7.09 30.87
C LEU A 547 -1.96 -7.43 31.88
N ALA A 548 -2.24 -8.35 32.80
CA ALA A 548 -1.19 -8.86 33.68
C ALA A 548 -0.19 -9.72 32.88
N PRO A 549 1.03 -9.95 33.40
CA PRO A 549 1.98 -10.86 32.77
C PRO A 549 1.34 -12.21 32.40
N GLN A 550 1.59 -12.70 31.19
CA GLN A 550 1.01 -13.91 30.57
C GLN A 550 -0.48 -13.85 30.23
N ASP A 551 -1.21 -12.79 30.59
CA ASP A 551 -2.61 -12.67 30.20
C ASP A 551 -2.77 -12.44 28.71
N THR A 552 -3.85 -12.97 28.15
CA THR A 552 -4.32 -12.66 26.80
C THR A 552 -5.75 -12.17 26.88
N VAL A 553 -6.01 -10.98 26.32
CA VAL A 553 -7.37 -10.50 26.09
C VAL A 553 -7.66 -10.56 24.59
N THR A 554 -8.84 -11.08 24.26
CA THR A 554 -9.35 -11.14 22.89
C THR A 554 -10.58 -10.27 22.80
N ILE A 555 -10.58 -9.33 21.86
CA ILE A 555 -11.71 -8.50 21.48
C ILE A 555 -12.32 -9.10 20.21
N GLU A 556 -13.63 -9.28 20.19
CA GLU A 556 -14.38 -9.78 19.05
C GLU A 556 -15.52 -8.82 18.71
N TYR A 557 -15.72 -8.58 17.42
CA TYR A 557 -16.78 -7.71 16.93
C TYR A 557 -17.16 -8.04 15.49
N ASP A 558 -18.39 -7.68 15.12
CA ASP A 558 -18.89 -7.83 13.76
C ASP A 558 -18.84 -6.48 13.02
N VAL A 559 -18.55 -6.54 11.73
CA VAL A 559 -18.49 -5.38 10.84
C VAL A 559 -19.42 -5.60 9.65
N THR A 560 -20.33 -4.66 9.43
CA THR A 560 -21.16 -4.62 8.22
C THR A 560 -20.68 -3.47 7.34
N THR A 561 -20.30 -3.75 6.09
CA THR A 561 -19.89 -2.73 5.12
C THR A 561 -21.04 -2.33 4.20
N ALA A 562 -20.87 -1.26 3.42
CA ALA A 562 -21.83 -0.88 2.39
C ALA A 562 -22.03 -2.02 1.36
N ALA A 563 -23.26 -2.22 0.91
CA ALA A 563 -23.56 -3.25 -0.09
C ALA A 563 -22.79 -3.01 -1.40
N GLY A 564 -22.16 -4.06 -1.94
CA GLY A 564 -21.36 -3.98 -3.16
C GLY A 564 -19.99 -3.32 -3.01
N SER A 565 -19.53 -3.10 -1.77
CA SER A 565 -18.16 -2.65 -1.50
C SER A 565 -17.11 -3.71 -1.85
N ALA A 566 -15.84 -3.30 -1.93
CA ALA A 566 -14.71 -4.22 -1.87
C ALA A 566 -14.68 -4.97 -0.52
N ASN A 567 -13.83 -6.00 -0.44
CA ASN A 567 -13.58 -6.69 0.82
C ASN A 567 -13.06 -5.70 1.87
N LEU A 568 -13.54 -5.85 3.11
CA LEU A 568 -13.08 -5.08 4.25
C LEU A 568 -11.55 -5.12 4.35
N LYS A 569 -10.93 -4.04 4.82
CA LYS A 569 -9.56 -4.07 5.33
C LYS A 569 -9.60 -3.73 6.82
N LEU A 570 -8.68 -4.33 7.57
CA LEU A 570 -8.40 -3.92 8.93
C LEU A 570 -7.15 -3.05 8.91
N ASP A 571 -7.28 -1.86 9.48
CA ASP A 571 -6.16 -1.01 9.83
C ASP A 571 -5.92 -1.09 11.34
N GLN A 572 -4.65 -1.01 11.77
CA GLN A 572 -4.30 -1.14 13.18
C GLN A 572 -3.06 -0.34 13.53
N THR A 573 -2.92 0.02 14.81
CA THR A 573 -1.69 0.68 15.28
C THR A 573 -0.45 -0.20 14.98
N PRO A 574 0.61 0.37 14.40
CA PRO A 574 1.81 -0.39 14.07
C PRO A 574 2.56 -0.85 15.33
N THR A 575 3.08 -2.06 15.29
CA THR A 575 3.75 -2.73 16.42
C THR A 575 5.15 -3.15 16.02
N ILE A 576 5.91 -3.77 16.93
CA ILE A 576 7.20 -4.35 16.54
C ILE A 576 6.98 -5.51 15.55
N GLY A 577 7.48 -5.35 14.32
CA GLY A 577 7.42 -6.35 13.26
C GLY A 577 6.25 -6.17 12.28
N ASP A 578 6.15 -7.07 11.29
CA ASP A 578 5.12 -7.01 10.27
C ASP A 578 3.70 -7.12 10.88
N PRO A 579 2.68 -6.42 10.32
CA PRO A 579 1.31 -6.52 10.80
C PRO A 579 0.80 -7.97 10.76
N ALA A 580 0.53 -8.55 11.93
CA ALA A 580 0.04 -9.92 12.07
C ALA A 580 -1.48 -10.02 11.81
N ILE A 581 -1.91 -9.64 10.59
CA ILE A 581 -3.31 -9.67 10.15
C ILE A 581 -3.56 -10.87 9.23
N THR A 582 -4.50 -11.73 9.62
CA THR A 582 -4.97 -12.86 8.81
C THR A 582 -6.32 -12.54 8.17
N TYR A 583 -6.45 -12.74 6.86
CA TYR A 583 -7.69 -12.56 6.13
C TYR A 583 -8.26 -13.91 5.67
N GLU A 584 -9.50 -14.21 6.06
CA GLU A 584 -10.25 -15.42 5.69
C GLU A 584 -11.48 -15.03 4.84
N TYR A 585 -11.30 -14.96 3.51
CA TYR A 585 -12.32 -14.52 2.53
C TYR A 585 -12.85 -15.62 1.63
#